data_AF-A0AAN6JUR0-F1
#
_entry.id   AF-A0AAN6JUR0-F1
#
_cell.length_a   1.000
_cell.length_b   1.000
_cell.length_c   1.000
_cell.angle_alpha   90.00
_cell.angle_beta   90.00
_cell.angle_gamma   90.00
#
_symmetry.space_group_name_H-M   'P 1'
#
loop_
_entity.id
_entity.type
_entity.pdbx_description
1 polymer ?
#
loop_
_entity_poly.entity_id
_entity_poly.type
_entity_poly.pdbx_seq_one_letter_code
_entity_poly.pdbx_strand_id
1 'polypeptide(L)'
;METWMRAWRDEAVQKHQYQSAIYVGDKLLALTNSNEDVLALARIHFENSTYTRALSLVTRADLVLRAPARYLAAHCHIKQNRHEDALGILGEKNPAHLITTTDSARRKLQAVTNGLTSKQHGKGKASSRLERVDRSEEREYADRSDVKYEAAMCYLRGLCFAKRNAFDRAKECYKDAVRIDVQCFEALDQLMKNALMSPGEEWDFLESLNFDTIGPDVSEGGDAQEAADFVRNLYITRLSKYSRTEDFTNALDTLSTHYRLSQNPDILLAKADLLSSTSQFEAALVLTSSVLDQDPYNFACLPLHLALLYQLHHTTALFALSHDLADTHPLEPCTWLAVGTYYLSTSRIPEARSYFSKASLMDPHFGP
;
A
#
# COMPACT_ATOMS: atom_id res chain seq x y z
N MET A 1 35.71 -3.00 9.90
CA MET A 1 35.37 -1.59 10.21
C MET A 1 34.08 -1.18 9.52
N GLU A 2 33.99 -1.28 8.19
CA GLU A 2 32.78 -0.94 7.42
C GLU A 2 31.52 -1.70 7.87
N THR A 3 31.63 -3.01 8.12
CA THR A 3 30.53 -3.85 8.61
C THR A 3 29.95 -3.36 9.93
N TRP A 4 30.81 -2.99 10.88
CA TRP A 4 30.41 -2.41 12.15
C TRP A 4 29.75 -1.03 11.96
N MET A 5 30.25 -0.19 11.04
CA MET A 5 29.63 1.11 10.74
C MET A 5 28.26 0.97 10.08
N ARG A 6 28.08 -0.02 9.19
CA ARG A 6 26.77 -0.38 8.62
C ARG A 6 25.80 -0.81 9.71
N ALA A 7 26.21 -1.73 10.58
CA ALA A 7 25.39 -2.17 11.71
C ALA A 7 25.01 -1.01 12.65
N TRP A 8 25.96 -0.13 12.99
CA TRP A 8 25.68 1.05 13.82
C TRP A 8 24.70 2.02 13.15
N ARG A 9 24.87 2.28 11.85
CA ARG A 9 23.93 3.08 11.05
C ARG A 9 22.53 2.48 11.09
N ASP A 10 22.41 1.19 10.82
CA ASP A 10 21.11 0.50 10.71
C ASP A 10 20.40 0.44 12.09
N GLU A 11 21.15 0.23 13.17
CA GLU A 11 20.63 0.31 14.54
C GLU A 11 20.14 1.73 14.89
N ALA A 12 20.87 2.77 14.47
CA ALA A 12 20.46 4.14 14.68
C ALA A 12 19.17 4.48 13.90
N VAL A 13 19.00 3.95 12.68
CA VAL A 13 17.77 4.08 11.90
C VAL A 13 16.60 3.41 12.61
N GLN A 14 16.78 2.16 13.07
CA GLN A 14 15.74 1.43 13.82
C GLN A 14 15.30 2.16 15.10
N LYS A 15 16.21 2.91 15.73
CA LYS A 15 15.93 3.73 16.93
C LYS A 15 15.41 5.14 16.60
N HIS A 16 15.16 5.45 15.32
CA HIS A 16 14.79 6.79 14.84
C HIS A 16 15.81 7.90 15.18
N GLN A 17 17.09 7.53 15.36
CA GLN A 17 18.20 8.45 15.65
C GLN A 17 18.86 8.92 14.36
N TYR A 18 18.11 9.65 13.53
CA TYR A 18 18.54 9.99 12.17
C TYR A 18 19.83 10.82 12.11
N GLN A 19 20.08 11.71 13.07
CA GLN A 19 21.33 12.49 13.10
C GLN A 19 22.56 11.61 13.30
N SER A 20 22.46 10.60 14.18
CA SER A 20 23.52 9.61 14.39
C SER A 20 23.71 8.77 13.13
N ALA A 21 22.62 8.31 12.51
CA ALA A 21 22.67 7.51 11.29
C ALA A 21 23.29 8.28 10.11
N ILE A 22 22.96 9.57 9.93
CA ILE A 22 23.55 10.44 8.91
C ILE A 22 25.03 10.64 9.18
N TYR A 23 25.41 10.97 10.43
CA TYR A 23 26.82 11.21 10.80
C TYR A 23 27.71 10.02 10.45
N VAL A 24 27.25 8.81 10.76
CA VAL A 24 27.97 7.56 10.48
C VAL A 24 27.92 7.22 9.00
N GLY A 25 26.75 7.35 8.38
CA GLY A 25 26.54 7.07 6.96
C GLY A 25 27.40 7.94 6.05
N ASP A 26 27.56 9.22 6.36
CA ASP A 26 28.45 10.14 5.63
C ASP A 26 29.92 9.67 5.70
N LYS A 27 30.39 9.24 6.87
CA LYS A 27 31.77 8.74 7.03
C LYS A 27 31.97 7.39 6.35
N LEU A 28 30.98 6.51 6.45
CA LEU A 28 30.99 5.23 5.75
C LEU A 28 31.05 5.43 4.24
N LEU A 29 30.23 6.33 3.69
CA LEU A 29 30.25 6.66 2.27
C LEU A 29 31.59 7.24 1.82
N ALA A 30 32.21 8.10 2.65
CA ALA A 30 33.53 8.64 2.34
C ALA A 30 34.63 7.55 2.30
N LEU A 31 34.47 6.47 3.07
CA LEU A 31 35.40 5.33 3.08
C LEU A 31 35.17 4.38 1.91
N THR A 32 33.91 4.05 1.62
CA THR A 32 33.56 2.98 0.67
C THR A 32 33.35 3.48 -0.75
N ASN A 33 32.88 4.73 -0.90
CA ASN A 33 32.38 5.30 -2.16
C ASN A 33 31.43 4.33 -2.92
N SER A 34 30.70 3.48 -2.18
CA SER A 34 29.84 2.45 -2.74
C SER A 34 28.46 2.99 -3.05
N ASN A 35 27.90 2.59 -4.20
CA ASN A 35 26.54 2.93 -4.62
C ASN A 35 25.46 2.47 -3.62
N GLU A 36 25.70 1.35 -2.92
CA GLU A 36 24.77 0.84 -1.90
C GLU A 36 24.75 1.72 -0.66
N ASP A 37 25.93 2.19 -0.22
CA ASP A 37 26.04 3.09 0.93
C ASP A 37 25.49 4.49 0.58
N VAL A 38 25.61 4.95 -0.67
CA VAL A 38 24.92 6.16 -1.17
C VAL A 38 23.41 6.01 -1.05
N LEU A 39 22.85 4.88 -1.53
CA LEU A 39 21.41 4.65 -1.49
C LEU A 39 20.89 4.54 -0.05
N ALA A 40 21.63 3.86 0.83
CA ALA A 40 21.28 3.78 2.24
C ALA A 40 21.27 5.17 2.90
N LEU A 41 22.30 5.99 2.67
CA LEU A 41 22.35 7.36 3.19
C LEU A 41 21.21 8.23 2.65
N ALA A 42 20.88 8.09 1.36
CA ALA A 42 19.76 8.81 0.76
C ALA A 42 18.41 8.43 1.39
N ARG A 43 18.18 7.14 1.71
CA ARG A 43 16.98 6.69 2.42
C ARG A 43 16.88 7.31 3.81
N ILE A 44 17.99 7.37 4.55
CA ILE A 44 18.05 8.01 5.87
C ILE A 44 17.67 9.50 5.76
N HIS A 45 18.19 10.20 4.75
CA HIS A 45 17.80 11.59 4.50
C HIS A 45 16.32 11.76 4.13
N PHE A 46 15.75 10.79 3.42
CA PHE A 46 14.32 10.77 3.09
C PHE A 46 13.46 10.58 4.35
N GLU A 47 13.79 9.61 5.20
CA GLU A 47 13.10 9.36 6.48
C GLU A 47 13.19 10.56 7.43
N ASN A 48 14.34 11.24 7.45
CA ASN A 48 14.53 12.49 8.19
C ASN A 48 13.85 13.71 7.54
N SER A 49 12.98 13.53 6.55
CA SER A 49 12.27 14.59 5.81
C SER A 49 13.18 15.60 5.08
N THR A 50 14.46 15.29 4.89
CA THR A 50 15.44 16.13 4.15
C THR A 50 15.51 15.75 2.67
N TYR A 51 14.37 15.89 1.97
CA TYR A 51 14.17 15.38 0.61
C TYR A 51 15.12 15.98 -0.44
N THR A 52 15.50 17.24 -0.31
CA THR A 52 16.44 17.91 -1.24
C THR A 52 17.83 17.26 -1.17
N ARG A 53 18.28 16.90 0.03
CA ARG A 53 19.54 16.23 0.26
C ARG A 53 19.51 14.80 -0.26
N ALA A 54 18.43 14.07 0.03
CA ALA A 54 18.20 12.72 -0.51
C ALA A 54 18.28 12.72 -2.05
N LEU A 55 17.58 13.64 -2.71
CA LEU A 55 17.67 13.81 -4.17
C LEU A 55 19.09 14.04 -4.65
N SER A 56 19.83 14.96 -4.03
CA SER A 56 21.22 15.28 -4.42
C SER A 56 22.17 14.07 -4.32
N LEU A 57 21.86 13.09 -3.47
CA LEU A 57 22.65 11.88 -3.33
C LEU A 57 22.30 10.85 -4.40
N VAL A 58 21.00 10.69 -4.70
CA VAL A 58 20.50 9.70 -5.66
C VAL A 58 20.72 10.13 -7.11
N THR A 59 20.73 11.43 -7.39
CA THR A 59 20.99 11.97 -8.74
C THR A 59 22.46 12.01 -9.12
N ARG A 60 23.38 11.76 -8.17
CA ARG A 60 24.81 11.63 -8.48
C ARG A 60 25.05 10.32 -9.23
N ALA A 61 25.79 10.41 -10.33
CA ALA A 61 26.47 9.31 -11.03
C ALA A 61 25.62 8.05 -11.33
N ASP A 62 24.91 8.00 -12.47
CA ASP A 62 24.21 6.82 -13.05
C ASP A 62 23.31 5.96 -12.12
N LEU A 63 23.20 6.30 -10.83
CA LEU A 63 22.46 5.57 -9.81
C LEU A 63 20.97 5.59 -10.11
N VAL A 64 20.46 6.70 -10.66
CA VAL A 64 19.05 6.87 -11.08
C VAL A 64 18.59 5.80 -12.07
N LEU A 65 19.52 5.13 -12.77
CA LEU A 65 19.18 4.01 -13.65
C LEU A 65 18.73 2.76 -12.88
N ARG A 66 19.12 2.61 -11.60
CA ARG A 66 18.70 1.50 -10.75
C ARG A 66 17.28 1.73 -10.21
N ALA A 67 16.45 0.69 -10.21
CA ALA A 67 15.05 0.79 -9.77
C ALA A 67 14.88 1.38 -8.34
N PRO A 68 15.68 0.99 -7.32
CA PRO A 68 15.54 1.54 -5.97
C PRO A 68 15.85 3.05 -5.88
N ALA A 69 16.83 3.51 -6.66
CA ALA A 69 17.23 4.90 -6.75
C ALA A 69 16.16 5.73 -7.48
N ARG A 70 15.67 5.23 -8.63
CA ARG A 70 14.61 5.87 -9.41
C ARG A 70 13.34 6.06 -8.58
N TYR A 71 12.92 5.00 -7.87
CA TYR A 71 11.80 5.04 -6.94
C TYR A 71 12.00 6.12 -5.87
N LEU A 72 13.15 6.11 -5.17
CA LEU A 72 13.42 7.06 -4.10
C LEU A 72 13.45 8.51 -4.61
N ALA A 73 14.04 8.75 -5.77
CA ALA A 73 14.08 10.07 -6.38
C ALA A 73 12.68 10.59 -6.73
N ALA A 74 11.86 9.76 -7.40
CA ALA A 74 10.47 10.11 -7.69
C ALA A 74 9.66 10.37 -6.42
N HIS A 75 9.84 9.56 -5.38
CA HIS A 75 9.17 9.73 -4.10
C HIS A 75 9.57 11.05 -3.42
N CYS A 76 10.85 11.43 -3.46
CA CYS A 76 11.31 12.73 -2.95
C CYS A 76 10.65 13.91 -3.68
N HIS A 77 10.47 13.83 -4.99
CA HIS A 77 9.78 14.85 -5.78
C HIS A 77 8.29 14.96 -5.38
N ILE A 78 7.61 13.83 -5.21
CA ILE A 78 6.21 13.79 -4.76
C ILE A 78 6.06 14.43 -3.37
N LYS A 79 6.95 14.11 -2.41
CA LYS A 79 6.93 14.73 -1.07
C LYS A 79 7.19 16.24 -1.08
N GLN A 80 7.80 16.76 -2.13
CA GLN A 80 7.99 18.19 -2.37
C GLN A 80 6.88 18.82 -3.24
N ASN A 81 5.78 18.12 -3.50
CA ASN A 81 4.69 18.53 -4.41
C ASN A 81 5.15 18.80 -5.87
N ARG A 82 6.28 18.21 -6.29
CA ARG A 82 6.85 18.34 -7.63
C ARG A 82 6.47 17.14 -8.50
N HIS A 83 5.20 17.00 -8.82
CA HIS A 83 4.66 15.81 -9.51
C HIS A 83 5.14 15.66 -10.97
N GLU A 84 5.38 16.77 -11.68
CA GLU A 84 5.89 16.72 -13.07
C GLU A 84 7.32 16.19 -13.14
N ASP A 85 8.19 16.59 -12.20
CA ASP A 85 9.57 16.08 -12.14
C ASP A 85 9.60 14.60 -11.78
N ALA A 86 8.69 14.16 -10.88
CA ALA A 86 8.52 12.75 -10.55
C ALA A 86 8.13 11.93 -11.79
N LEU A 87 7.19 12.43 -12.60
CA LEU A 87 6.82 11.79 -13.87
C LEU A 87 7.96 11.80 -14.90
N GLY A 88 8.79 12.84 -14.92
CA GLY A 88 10.00 12.88 -15.76
C GLY A 88 10.98 11.74 -15.44
N ILE A 89 11.09 11.36 -14.17
CA ILE A 89 11.95 10.26 -13.71
C ILE A 89 11.29 8.89 -13.91
N LEU A 90 9.99 8.77 -13.61
CA LEU A 90 9.24 7.51 -13.70
C LEU A 90 8.87 7.15 -15.15
N GLY A 91 8.80 8.13 -16.05
CA GLY A 91 8.17 8.00 -17.35
C GLY A 91 6.64 7.94 -17.26
N GLU A 92 5.96 8.19 -18.38
CA GLU A 92 4.48 8.20 -18.44
C GLU A 92 3.86 6.81 -18.67
N LYS A 93 4.65 5.80 -19.04
CA LYS A 93 4.16 4.47 -19.41
C LYS A 93 4.56 3.43 -18.36
N ASN A 94 3.63 2.51 -18.09
CA ASN A 94 3.86 1.36 -17.22
C ASN A 94 4.70 0.29 -17.94
N PRO A 95 5.45 -0.54 -17.21
CA PRO A 95 6.23 -1.64 -17.78
C PRO A 95 5.32 -2.78 -18.22
N ALA A 96 4.79 -2.69 -19.44
CA ALA A 96 3.83 -3.67 -19.99
C ALA A 96 4.33 -5.12 -20.00
N HIS A 97 5.66 -5.33 -20.01
CA HIS A 97 6.28 -6.65 -19.99
C HIS A 97 6.20 -7.35 -18.62
N LEU A 98 5.97 -6.61 -17.54
CA LEU A 98 5.82 -7.15 -16.18
C LEU A 98 4.37 -7.43 -15.80
N ILE A 99 3.42 -6.95 -16.61
CA ILE A 99 1.99 -7.23 -16.42
C ILE A 99 1.77 -8.67 -16.86
N THR A 100 2.05 -9.61 -15.96
CA THR A 100 1.86 -11.01 -16.27
C THR A 100 0.39 -11.34 -16.20
N THR A 101 -0.24 -11.44 -17.36
CA THR A 101 -1.57 -12.02 -17.51
C THR A 101 -1.58 -13.45 -16.96
N THR A 102 -2.73 -13.88 -16.45
CA THR A 102 -3.08 -15.16 -15.78
C THR A 102 -2.60 -16.48 -16.43
N ASP A 103 -1.85 -16.45 -17.52
CA ASP A 103 -1.27 -17.63 -18.15
C ASP A 103 0.04 -18.09 -17.45
N SER A 104 -0.07 -18.49 -16.18
CA SER A 104 0.94 -19.33 -15.52
C SER A 104 1.20 -20.62 -16.34
N ALA A 105 0.20 -21.08 -17.11
CA ALA A 105 0.29 -22.16 -18.09
C ALA A 105 1.29 -21.88 -19.23
N ARG A 106 1.37 -20.65 -19.77
CA ARG A 106 2.34 -20.32 -20.83
C ARG A 106 3.77 -20.33 -20.32
N ARG A 107 4.01 -19.87 -19.07
CA ARG A 107 5.36 -19.88 -18.47
C ARG A 107 5.86 -21.31 -18.24
N LYS A 108 5.02 -22.24 -17.79
CA LYS A 108 5.38 -23.67 -17.70
C LYS A 108 5.66 -24.29 -19.08
N LEU A 109 4.91 -23.92 -20.13
CA LEU A 109 5.18 -24.37 -21.50
C LEU A 109 6.48 -23.80 -22.10
N GLN A 110 6.86 -22.57 -21.76
CA GLN A 110 8.08 -21.91 -22.25
C GLN A 110 9.35 -22.43 -21.55
N ALA A 111 9.27 -22.76 -20.26
CA ALA A 111 10.35 -23.40 -19.53
C ALA A 111 10.62 -24.85 -20.01
N VAL A 112 9.58 -25.58 -20.43
CA VAL A 112 9.70 -26.95 -20.95
C VAL A 112 10.22 -26.98 -22.40
N THR A 113 9.92 -25.96 -23.20
CA THR A 113 10.38 -25.88 -24.61
C THR A 113 11.85 -25.44 -24.77
N ASN A 114 12.39 -24.66 -23.82
CA ASN A 114 13.82 -24.31 -23.80
C ASN A 114 14.76 -25.47 -23.38
N GLY A 115 14.20 -26.61 -22.94
CA GLY A 115 14.97 -27.84 -22.65
C GLY A 115 15.24 -28.72 -23.89
N LEU A 116 14.72 -28.36 -25.06
CA LEU A 116 14.73 -29.21 -26.26
C LEU A 116 15.36 -28.51 -27.48
N THR A 117 16.52 -27.87 -27.30
CA THR A 117 17.35 -27.44 -28.45
C THR A 117 18.75 -28.05 -28.40
N SER A 118 18.92 -29.02 -29.31
CA SER A 118 20.16 -29.47 -29.95
C SER A 118 21.19 -30.25 -29.12
N LYS A 119 21.11 -31.59 -29.24
CA LYS A 119 22.28 -32.47 -29.18
C LYS A 119 23.05 -32.37 -30.50
N GLN A 120 24.24 -31.78 -30.50
CA GLN A 120 25.33 -32.19 -31.41
C GLN A 120 26.72 -31.99 -30.79
N HIS A 121 27.37 -33.13 -30.55
CA HIS A 121 28.82 -33.44 -30.60
C HIS A 121 29.87 -32.48 -29.99
N GLY A 122 30.63 -33.00 -29.02
CA GLY A 122 31.97 -32.52 -28.66
C GLY A 122 32.58 -33.25 -27.46
N LYS A 123 33.58 -34.11 -27.69
CA LYS A 123 34.29 -34.89 -26.67
C LYS A 123 35.25 -34.02 -25.83
N GLY A 124 35.11 -34.09 -24.50
CA GLY A 124 36.21 -34.24 -23.53
C GLY A 124 37.00 -33.01 -23.04
N LYS A 125 36.78 -32.60 -21.77
CA LYS A 125 37.75 -32.72 -20.66
C LYS A 125 37.12 -32.23 -19.35
N ALA A 126 37.37 -32.97 -18.26
CA ALA A 126 36.86 -32.67 -16.93
C ALA A 126 37.82 -31.80 -16.10
N SER A 127 37.22 -31.09 -15.13
CA SER A 127 37.77 -30.60 -13.87
C SER A 127 38.32 -29.16 -13.79
N SER A 128 37.50 -28.27 -13.23
CA SER A 128 37.85 -27.58 -11.98
C SER A 128 36.56 -27.30 -11.18
N ARG A 129 36.26 -28.19 -10.22
CA ARG A 129 35.28 -27.93 -9.16
C ARG A 129 35.89 -26.90 -8.20
N LEU A 130 35.64 -25.62 -8.47
CA LEU A 130 35.70 -24.56 -7.48
C LEU A 130 34.26 -24.11 -7.27
N GLU A 131 33.74 -24.42 -6.09
CA GLU A 131 32.68 -23.71 -5.36
C GLU A 131 31.75 -22.83 -6.22
N ARG A 132 30.81 -23.48 -6.91
CA ARG A 132 29.64 -22.82 -7.49
C ARG A 132 28.64 -22.60 -6.36
N VAL A 133 28.92 -21.61 -5.52
CA VAL A 133 27.92 -21.05 -4.59
C VAL A 133 26.70 -20.63 -5.43
N ASP A 134 25.52 -20.84 -4.86
CA ASP A 134 24.21 -20.77 -5.49
C ASP A 134 23.82 -19.36 -5.98
N ARG A 135 24.37 -18.95 -7.13
CA ARG A 135 24.06 -17.66 -7.79
C ARG A 135 22.68 -17.65 -8.47
N SER A 136 21.89 -18.73 -8.36
CA SER A 136 20.54 -18.82 -8.93
C SER A 136 19.56 -18.07 -8.05
N GLU A 137 19.53 -18.42 -6.76
CA GLU A 137 18.63 -17.82 -5.77
C GLU A 137 18.91 -16.32 -5.63
N GLU A 138 20.16 -15.89 -5.45
CA GLU A 138 20.53 -14.46 -5.37
C GLU A 138 20.09 -13.64 -6.60
N ARG A 139 20.10 -14.26 -7.79
CA ARG A 139 19.63 -13.59 -9.03
C ARG A 139 18.11 -13.52 -9.08
N GLU A 140 17.41 -14.57 -8.66
CA GLU A 140 15.94 -14.58 -8.56
C GLU A 140 15.43 -13.58 -7.50
N TYR A 141 16.13 -13.46 -6.37
CA TYR A 141 15.83 -12.44 -5.34
C TYR A 141 16.06 -11.01 -5.84
N ALA A 142 17.17 -10.78 -6.56
CA ALA A 142 17.45 -9.47 -7.14
C ALA A 142 16.37 -9.07 -8.18
N ASP A 143 16.00 -10.01 -9.06
CA ASP A 143 14.94 -9.82 -10.06
C ASP A 143 13.58 -9.56 -9.39
N ARG A 144 13.23 -10.32 -8.35
CA ARG A 144 12.00 -10.11 -7.57
C ARG A 144 11.99 -8.77 -6.85
N SER A 145 13.13 -8.33 -6.31
CA SER A 145 13.26 -7.03 -5.65
C SER A 145 13.05 -5.88 -6.63
N ASP A 146 13.59 -5.99 -7.85
CA ASP A 146 13.41 -5.00 -8.90
C ASP A 146 11.95 -4.95 -9.39
N VAL A 147 11.27 -6.09 -9.51
CA VAL A 147 9.83 -6.17 -9.83
C VAL A 147 8.98 -5.45 -8.79
N LYS A 148 9.27 -5.60 -7.49
CA LYS A 148 8.57 -4.87 -6.42
C LYS A 148 8.76 -3.35 -6.53
N TYR A 149 9.97 -2.89 -6.89
CA TYR A 149 10.19 -1.46 -7.15
C TYR A 149 9.42 -0.97 -8.38
N GLU A 150 9.28 -1.79 -9.42
CA GLU A 150 8.48 -1.44 -10.60
C GLU A 150 6.99 -1.30 -10.26
N ALA A 151 6.42 -2.19 -9.44
CA ALA A 151 5.07 -2.05 -8.90
C ALA A 151 4.92 -0.74 -8.09
N ALA A 152 5.85 -0.47 -7.17
CA ALA A 152 5.85 0.73 -6.36
C ALA A 152 6.00 2.01 -7.21
N MET A 153 6.76 1.97 -8.31
CA MET A 153 6.87 3.07 -9.27
C MET A 153 5.58 3.29 -10.06
N CYS A 154 4.85 2.24 -10.43
CA CYS A 154 3.50 2.35 -11.00
C CYS A 154 2.53 3.03 -10.03
N TYR A 155 2.59 2.67 -8.75
CA TYR A 155 1.83 3.36 -7.71
C TYR A 155 2.17 4.87 -7.64
N LEU A 156 3.45 5.23 -7.58
CA LEU A 156 3.88 6.64 -7.57
C LEU A 156 3.44 7.41 -8.83
N ARG A 157 3.44 6.75 -9.98
CA ARG A 157 2.93 7.32 -11.25
C ARG A 157 1.43 7.60 -11.16
N GLY A 158 0.67 6.66 -10.58
CA GLY A 158 -0.76 6.83 -10.29
C GLY A 158 -1.02 8.04 -9.41
N LEU A 159 -0.24 8.23 -8.33
CA LEU A 159 -0.33 9.42 -7.47
C LEU A 159 -0.10 10.71 -8.26
N CYS A 160 0.89 10.73 -9.15
CA CYS A 160 1.18 11.91 -9.97
C CYS A 160 0.04 12.23 -10.94
N PHE A 161 -0.54 11.22 -11.59
CA PHE A 161 -1.70 11.43 -12.48
C PHE A 161 -2.96 11.85 -11.72
N ALA A 162 -3.20 11.30 -10.53
CA ALA A 162 -4.32 11.71 -9.68
C ALA A 162 -4.20 13.18 -9.29
N LYS A 163 -3.00 13.66 -8.93
CA LYS A 163 -2.74 15.07 -8.64
C LYS A 163 -2.91 16.00 -9.84
N ARG A 164 -2.80 15.47 -11.06
CA ARG A 164 -3.09 16.17 -12.33
C ARG A 164 -4.56 16.06 -12.77
N ASN A 165 -5.43 15.48 -11.95
CA ASN A 165 -6.82 15.17 -12.28
C ASN A 165 -7.00 14.24 -13.50
N ALA A 166 -5.97 13.45 -13.83
CA ALA A 166 -6.01 12.44 -14.89
C ALA A 166 -6.41 11.07 -14.31
N PHE A 167 -7.62 10.97 -13.77
CA PHE A 167 -8.08 9.81 -12.98
C PHE A 167 -8.10 8.49 -13.75
N ASP A 168 -8.43 8.50 -15.05
CA ASP A 168 -8.38 7.29 -15.88
C ASP A 168 -6.97 6.72 -15.99
N ARG A 169 -5.97 7.61 -16.15
CA ARG A 169 -4.56 7.19 -16.18
C ARG A 169 -4.08 6.74 -14.81
N ALA A 170 -4.52 7.41 -13.75
CA ALA A 170 -4.19 7.03 -12.38
C ALA A 170 -4.73 5.63 -12.05
N LYS A 171 -6.00 5.36 -12.39
CA LYS A 171 -6.66 4.06 -12.28
C LYS A 171 -5.84 2.96 -12.93
N GLU A 172 -5.45 3.12 -14.19
CA GLU A 172 -4.66 2.09 -14.89
C GLU A 172 -3.26 1.90 -14.27
N CYS A 173 -2.62 2.98 -13.78
CA CYS A 173 -1.34 2.87 -13.07
C CYS A 173 -1.46 2.10 -11.76
N TYR A 174 -2.52 2.33 -10.97
CA TYR A 174 -2.75 1.57 -9.75
C TYR A 174 -3.09 0.11 -10.04
N LYS A 175 -3.92 -0.16 -11.06
CA LYS A 175 -4.23 -1.53 -11.48
C LYS A 175 -2.97 -2.27 -11.90
N ASP A 176 -2.10 -1.64 -12.67
CA ASP A 176 -0.84 -2.23 -13.09
C ASP A 176 0.11 -2.47 -11.91
N ALA A 177 0.15 -1.59 -10.90
CA ALA A 177 0.92 -1.81 -9.69
C ALA A 177 0.49 -3.12 -8.99
N VAL A 178 -0.81 -3.33 -8.77
CA VAL A 178 -1.33 -4.54 -8.11
C VAL A 178 -1.20 -5.79 -9.00
N ARG A 179 -1.26 -5.66 -10.33
CA ARG A 179 -1.00 -6.79 -11.25
C ARG A 179 0.45 -7.26 -11.22
N ILE A 180 1.40 -6.33 -11.02
CA ILE A 180 2.83 -6.64 -10.94
C ILE A 180 3.15 -7.23 -9.56
N ASP A 181 2.65 -6.61 -8.49
CA ASP A 181 2.79 -7.08 -7.12
C ASP A 181 1.44 -7.03 -6.40
N VAL A 182 0.85 -8.21 -6.20
CA VAL A 182 -0.45 -8.34 -5.54
C VAL A 182 -0.39 -7.87 -4.09
N GLN A 183 0.81 -7.75 -3.49
CA GLN A 183 1.00 -7.23 -2.13
C GLN A 183 1.09 -5.69 -2.09
N CYS A 184 1.02 -4.98 -3.22
CA CYS A 184 1.00 -3.51 -3.27
C CYS A 184 -0.38 -2.95 -2.85
N PHE A 185 -0.68 -3.08 -1.56
CA PHE A 185 -1.97 -2.70 -0.99
C PHE A 185 -2.27 -1.20 -1.14
N GLU A 186 -1.26 -0.33 -1.09
CA GLU A 186 -1.45 1.12 -1.25
C GLU A 186 -2.09 1.47 -2.60
N ALA A 187 -1.79 0.71 -3.65
CA ALA A 187 -2.42 0.92 -4.96
C ALA A 187 -3.88 0.43 -4.98
N LEU A 188 -4.17 -0.72 -4.36
CA LEU A 188 -5.55 -1.21 -4.20
C LEU A 188 -6.37 -0.23 -3.36
N ASP A 189 -5.82 0.26 -2.25
CA ASP A 189 -6.51 1.20 -1.37
C ASP A 189 -6.80 2.52 -2.10
N GLN A 190 -5.89 3.04 -2.93
CA GLN A 190 -6.19 4.19 -3.78
C GLN A 190 -7.33 3.91 -4.79
N LEU A 191 -7.42 2.70 -5.33
CA LEU A 191 -8.53 2.35 -6.23
C LEU A 191 -9.88 2.34 -5.52
N MET A 192 -9.94 1.74 -4.32
CA MET A 192 -11.18 1.59 -3.55
C MET A 192 -11.59 2.89 -2.85
N LYS A 193 -10.65 3.55 -2.16
CA LYS A 193 -10.91 4.78 -1.40
C LYS A 193 -11.40 5.92 -2.30
N ASN A 194 -10.88 6.03 -3.52
CA ASN A 194 -11.30 7.04 -4.50
C ASN A 194 -12.42 6.53 -5.44
N ALA A 195 -12.98 5.34 -5.21
CA ALA A 195 -14.01 4.72 -6.06
C ALA A 195 -13.71 4.79 -7.57
N LEU A 196 -12.46 4.45 -7.96
CA LEU A 196 -12.00 4.57 -9.36
C LEU A 196 -12.53 3.46 -10.28
N MET A 197 -13.24 2.48 -9.72
CA MET A 197 -13.81 1.35 -10.45
C MET A 197 -15.29 1.21 -10.11
N SER A 198 -16.08 0.76 -11.08
CA SER A 198 -17.44 0.33 -10.79
C SER A 198 -17.43 -1.01 -10.04
N PRO A 199 -18.47 -1.35 -9.25
CA PRO A 199 -18.51 -2.61 -8.51
C PRO A 199 -18.22 -3.86 -9.36
N GLY A 200 -18.71 -3.91 -10.61
CA GLY A 200 -18.41 -5.02 -11.52
C GLY A 200 -16.94 -5.07 -11.94
N GLU A 201 -16.35 -3.92 -12.28
CA GLU A 201 -14.93 -3.83 -12.63
C GLU A 201 -14.00 -4.22 -11.48
N GLU A 202 -14.39 -3.95 -10.23
CA GLU A 202 -13.60 -4.34 -9.06
C GLU A 202 -13.48 -5.86 -8.93
N TRP A 203 -14.57 -6.59 -9.18
CA TRP A 203 -14.59 -8.05 -9.18
C TRP A 203 -13.83 -8.65 -10.35
N ASP A 204 -14.06 -8.13 -11.57
CA ASP A 204 -13.31 -8.53 -12.77
C ASP A 204 -11.80 -8.32 -12.54
N PHE A 205 -11.44 -7.22 -11.87
CA PHE A 205 -10.07 -6.94 -11.52
C PHE A 205 -9.51 -7.95 -10.52
N LEU A 206 -10.21 -8.24 -9.42
CA LEU A 206 -9.80 -9.24 -8.43
C LEU A 206 -9.58 -10.62 -9.08
N GLU A 207 -10.48 -11.05 -9.95
CA GLU A 207 -10.38 -12.33 -10.67
C GLU A 207 -9.21 -12.37 -11.67
N SER A 208 -8.75 -11.20 -12.14
CA SER A 208 -7.58 -11.09 -13.02
C SER A 208 -6.22 -11.17 -12.30
N LEU A 209 -6.19 -11.03 -10.97
CA LEU A 209 -4.95 -11.01 -10.19
C LEU A 209 -4.35 -12.40 -10.00
N ASN A 210 -3.02 -12.47 -10.00
CA ASN A 210 -2.28 -13.71 -9.84
C ASN A 210 -1.72 -13.85 -8.42
N PHE A 211 -2.55 -14.36 -7.50
CA PHE A 211 -2.17 -14.56 -6.09
C PHE A 211 -1.09 -15.63 -5.88
N ASP A 212 -0.86 -16.53 -6.86
CA ASP A 212 0.21 -17.54 -6.81
C ASP A 212 1.62 -16.93 -6.76
N THR A 213 1.75 -15.63 -7.03
CA THR A 213 3.01 -14.89 -6.88
C THR A 213 3.39 -14.66 -5.43
N ILE A 214 2.46 -14.87 -4.50
CA ILE A 214 2.67 -14.83 -3.05
C ILE A 214 3.31 -16.16 -2.66
N GLY A 215 4.63 -16.16 -2.54
CA GLY A 215 5.40 -17.28 -2.02
C GLY A 215 6.04 -16.86 -0.70
N PRO A 216 5.89 -17.63 0.40
CA PRO A 216 6.62 -17.37 1.63
C PRO A 216 8.12 -17.41 1.32
N ASP A 217 8.89 -16.54 1.96
CA ASP A 217 10.34 -16.68 1.94
C ASP A 217 10.66 -18.10 2.44
N VAL A 218 11.50 -18.81 1.70
CA VAL A 218 11.80 -20.26 1.79
C VAL A 218 12.25 -20.69 3.21
N SER A 219 12.51 -19.74 4.10
CA SER A 219 12.87 -19.89 5.50
C SER A 219 11.72 -20.19 6.47
N GLU A 220 10.46 -19.90 6.13
CA GLU A 220 9.30 -20.17 6.98
C GLU A 220 8.33 -21.06 6.23
N GLY A 221 8.24 -22.34 6.61
CA GLY A 221 7.47 -23.39 5.91
C GLY A 221 5.95 -23.23 5.92
N GLY A 222 5.45 -22.02 5.65
CA GLY A 222 4.04 -21.73 5.41
C GLY A 222 3.57 -22.25 4.05
N ASP A 223 2.27 -22.51 3.95
CA ASP A 223 1.64 -22.91 2.69
C ASP A 223 1.42 -21.66 1.81
N ALA A 224 2.07 -21.62 0.64
CA ALA A 224 1.92 -20.53 -0.31
C ALA A 224 0.48 -20.34 -0.78
N GLN A 225 -0.28 -21.43 -0.86
CA GLN A 225 -1.70 -21.38 -1.23
C GLN A 225 -2.53 -20.72 -0.12
N GLU A 226 -2.23 -21.02 1.14
CA GLU A 226 -2.90 -20.40 2.28
C GLU A 226 -2.65 -18.89 2.31
N ALA A 227 -1.41 -18.46 2.06
CA ALA A 227 -1.08 -17.03 1.97
C ALA A 227 -1.81 -16.33 0.80
N ALA A 228 -1.92 -16.98 -0.36
CA ALA A 228 -2.67 -16.49 -1.50
C ALA A 228 -4.18 -16.32 -1.18
N ASP A 229 -4.78 -17.35 -0.60
CA ASP A 229 -6.20 -17.34 -0.20
C ASP A 229 -6.49 -16.30 0.89
N PHE A 230 -5.55 -16.12 1.82
CA PHE A 230 -5.63 -15.08 2.85
C PHE A 230 -5.68 -13.68 2.25
N VAL A 231 -4.73 -13.32 1.38
CA VAL A 231 -4.68 -11.99 0.74
C VAL A 231 -5.90 -11.77 -0.15
N ARG A 232 -6.35 -12.80 -0.88
CA ARG A 232 -7.58 -12.71 -1.68
C ARG A 232 -8.80 -12.40 -0.82
N ASN A 233 -8.95 -13.08 0.32
CA ASN A 233 -10.06 -12.81 1.24
C ASN A 233 -9.99 -11.40 1.83
N LEU A 234 -8.80 -10.91 2.19
CA LEU A 234 -8.63 -9.51 2.62
C LEU A 234 -9.09 -8.54 1.53
N TYR A 235 -8.75 -8.79 0.27
CA TYR A 235 -9.16 -7.91 -0.83
C TYR A 235 -10.66 -7.91 -1.03
N ILE A 236 -11.32 -9.06 -0.88
CA ILE A 236 -12.79 -9.14 -0.92
C ILE A 236 -13.43 -8.22 0.12
N THR A 237 -12.88 -8.13 1.34
CA THR A 237 -13.43 -7.26 2.38
C THR A 237 -13.32 -5.75 2.06
N ARG A 238 -12.51 -5.38 1.07
CA ARG A 238 -12.34 -3.99 0.61
C ARG A 238 -13.22 -3.63 -0.59
N LEU A 239 -13.84 -4.62 -1.24
CA LEU A 239 -14.70 -4.42 -2.41
C LEU A 239 -16.06 -3.83 -2.05
N SER A 240 -16.76 -3.36 -3.08
CA SER A 240 -18.16 -2.94 -2.99
C SER A 240 -19.08 -4.05 -2.48
N LYS A 241 -19.85 -3.74 -1.44
CA LYS A 241 -20.64 -4.69 -0.62
C LYS A 241 -21.90 -5.23 -1.32
N TYR A 242 -22.35 -4.59 -2.39
CA TYR A 242 -23.68 -4.82 -2.98
C TYR A 242 -23.72 -5.87 -4.09
N SER A 243 -22.59 -6.17 -4.74
CA SER A 243 -22.61 -6.99 -5.96
C SER A 243 -22.63 -8.49 -5.65
N ARG A 244 -21.81 -8.93 -4.70
CA ARG A 244 -21.61 -10.36 -4.38
C ARG A 244 -21.56 -10.56 -2.86
N THR A 245 -22.71 -10.39 -2.22
CA THR A 245 -22.82 -10.44 -0.76
C THR A 245 -22.40 -11.78 -0.18
N GLU A 246 -22.70 -12.90 -0.85
CA GLU A 246 -22.33 -14.26 -0.40
C GLU A 246 -20.81 -14.45 -0.34
N ASP A 247 -20.10 -14.04 -1.40
CA ASP A 247 -18.63 -14.09 -1.45
C ASP A 247 -18.02 -13.23 -0.34
N PHE A 248 -18.60 -12.05 -0.09
CA PHE A 248 -18.17 -11.14 0.98
C PHE A 248 -18.38 -11.74 2.37
N THR A 249 -19.55 -12.34 2.64
CA THR A 249 -19.82 -13.02 3.92
C THR A 249 -18.91 -14.21 4.14
N ASN A 250 -18.68 -15.02 3.10
CA ASN A 250 -17.79 -16.18 3.19
C ASN A 250 -16.35 -15.76 3.49
N ALA A 251 -15.87 -14.66 2.87
CA ALA A 251 -14.56 -14.11 3.17
C ALA A 251 -14.46 -13.62 4.62
N LEU A 252 -15.48 -12.90 5.12
CA LEU A 252 -15.51 -12.46 6.53
C LEU A 252 -15.53 -13.61 7.52
N ASP A 253 -16.33 -14.65 7.27
CA ASP A 253 -16.41 -15.82 8.14
C ASP A 253 -15.09 -16.59 8.14
N THR A 254 -14.46 -16.74 6.97
CA THR A 254 -13.15 -17.38 6.84
C THR A 254 -12.07 -16.59 7.59
N LEU A 255 -12.00 -15.27 7.41
CA LEU A 255 -11.05 -14.40 8.12
C LEU A 255 -11.29 -14.43 9.63
N SER A 256 -12.55 -14.43 10.06
CA SER A 256 -12.92 -14.44 11.48
C SER A 256 -12.60 -15.77 12.18
N THR A 257 -12.88 -16.90 11.51
CA THR A 257 -12.80 -18.23 12.11
C THR A 257 -11.47 -18.93 11.84
N HIS A 258 -11.13 -19.14 10.56
CA HIS A 258 -9.92 -19.84 10.15
C HIS A 258 -8.66 -19.03 10.54
N TYR A 259 -8.65 -17.74 10.20
CA TYR A 259 -7.51 -16.85 10.46
C TYR A 259 -7.59 -16.11 11.80
N ARG A 260 -8.66 -16.33 12.58
CA ARG A 260 -8.84 -15.78 13.95
C ARG A 260 -8.81 -14.24 14.01
N LEU A 261 -9.26 -13.55 12.97
CA LEU A 261 -9.32 -12.08 12.89
C LEU A 261 -10.65 -11.49 13.35
N SER A 262 -11.44 -12.22 14.13
CA SER A 262 -12.78 -11.78 14.55
C SER A 262 -12.80 -10.52 15.42
N GLN A 263 -11.68 -10.17 16.06
CA GLN A 263 -11.50 -8.94 16.85
C GLN A 263 -10.73 -7.84 16.11
N ASN A 264 -10.29 -8.09 14.87
CA ASN A 264 -9.56 -7.08 14.11
C ASN A 264 -10.50 -5.92 13.73
N PRO A 265 -10.11 -4.65 13.95
CA PRO A 265 -10.95 -3.50 13.67
C PRO A 265 -11.45 -3.40 12.22
N ASP A 266 -10.62 -3.75 11.23
CA ASP A 266 -11.01 -3.68 9.81
C ASP A 266 -12.06 -4.74 9.46
N ILE A 267 -11.94 -5.94 10.04
CA ILE A 267 -12.93 -7.02 9.86
C ILE A 267 -14.25 -6.66 10.55
N LEU A 268 -14.19 -6.09 11.76
CA LEU A 268 -15.37 -5.60 12.47
C LEU A 268 -16.04 -4.46 11.70
N LEU A 269 -15.26 -3.54 11.14
CA LEU A 269 -15.75 -2.43 10.33
C LEU A 269 -16.43 -2.94 9.05
N ALA A 270 -15.80 -3.87 8.33
CA ALA A 270 -16.38 -4.51 7.14
C ALA A 270 -17.70 -5.24 7.46
N LYS A 271 -17.81 -5.87 8.63
CA LYS A 271 -19.05 -6.49 9.11
C LYS A 271 -20.11 -5.45 9.48
N ALA A 272 -19.73 -4.37 10.19
CA ALA A 272 -20.64 -3.28 10.55
C ALA A 272 -21.20 -2.60 9.30
N ASP A 273 -20.37 -2.45 8.28
CA ASP A 273 -20.72 -1.92 6.98
C ASP A 273 -21.77 -2.78 6.26
N LEU A 274 -21.61 -4.11 6.26
CA LEU A 274 -22.61 -5.04 5.71
C LEU A 274 -23.93 -4.95 6.48
N LEU A 275 -23.89 -4.88 7.81
CA LEU A 275 -25.08 -4.72 8.64
C LEU A 275 -25.78 -3.38 8.36
N SER A 276 -25.02 -2.30 8.20
CA SER A 276 -25.56 -0.99 7.81
C SER A 276 -26.23 -1.04 6.44
N SER A 277 -25.64 -1.73 5.44
CA SER A 277 -26.29 -1.89 4.13
C SER A 277 -27.58 -2.70 4.16
N THR A 278 -27.73 -3.61 5.15
CA THR A 278 -28.93 -4.41 5.37
C THR A 278 -29.89 -3.77 6.36
N SER A 279 -29.71 -2.47 6.68
CA SER A 279 -30.52 -1.67 7.61
C SER A 279 -30.54 -2.16 9.06
N GLN A 280 -29.56 -2.96 9.47
CA GLN A 280 -29.38 -3.40 10.86
C GLN A 280 -28.50 -2.41 11.62
N PHE A 281 -28.98 -1.17 11.78
CA PHE A 281 -28.18 -0.05 12.27
C PHE A 281 -27.74 -0.21 13.72
N GLU A 282 -28.59 -0.77 14.60
CA GLU A 282 -28.24 -0.98 16.01
C GLU A 282 -27.11 -2.00 16.15
N ALA A 283 -27.15 -3.10 15.40
CA ALA A 283 -26.11 -4.11 15.41
C ALA A 283 -24.79 -3.56 14.84
N ALA A 284 -24.85 -2.77 13.76
CA ALA A 284 -23.69 -2.06 13.22
C ALA A 284 -23.11 -1.06 14.22
N LEU A 285 -23.96 -0.33 14.96
CA LEU A 285 -23.52 0.62 15.98
C LEU A 285 -22.77 -0.07 17.11
N VAL A 286 -23.26 -1.22 17.59
CA VAL A 286 -22.56 -2.01 18.62
C VAL A 286 -21.15 -2.39 18.18
N LEU A 287 -20.97 -2.82 16.92
CA LEU A 287 -19.65 -3.15 16.39
C LEU A 287 -18.74 -1.92 16.30
N THR A 288 -19.22 -0.82 15.71
CA THR A 288 -18.41 0.40 15.59
C THR A 288 -18.05 1.00 16.96
N SER A 289 -18.97 0.98 17.93
CA SER A 289 -18.67 1.38 19.31
C SER A 289 -17.60 0.48 19.93
N SER A 290 -17.70 -0.85 19.76
CA SER A 290 -16.69 -1.77 20.29
C SER A 290 -15.29 -1.55 19.71
N VAL A 291 -15.19 -1.14 18.45
CA VAL A 291 -13.93 -0.75 17.81
C VAL A 291 -13.37 0.52 18.45
N LEU A 292 -14.19 1.55 18.63
CA LEU A 292 -13.76 2.84 19.21
C LEU A 292 -13.48 2.76 20.71
N ASP A 293 -14.13 1.85 21.44
CA ASP A 293 -13.84 1.58 22.85
C ASP A 293 -12.45 0.95 23.04
N GLN A 294 -12.01 0.13 22.08
CA GLN A 294 -10.69 -0.51 22.10
C GLN A 294 -9.60 0.38 21.49
N ASP A 295 -9.94 1.10 20.41
CA ASP A 295 -9.06 2.01 19.68
C ASP A 295 -9.79 3.33 19.39
N PRO A 296 -9.72 4.30 20.33
CA PRO A 296 -10.36 5.61 20.17
C PRO A 296 -9.85 6.41 18.97
N TYR A 297 -8.66 6.08 18.46
CA TYR A 297 -8.00 6.77 17.36
C TYR A 297 -8.21 6.06 16.01
N ASN A 298 -9.17 5.13 15.92
CA ASN A 298 -9.55 4.51 14.67
C ASN A 298 -10.40 5.47 13.80
N PHE A 299 -9.73 6.41 13.14
CA PHE A 299 -10.38 7.39 12.27
C PHE A 299 -11.07 6.77 11.05
N ALA A 300 -10.72 5.54 10.66
CA ALA A 300 -11.39 4.83 9.57
C ALA A 300 -12.80 4.37 9.96
N CYS A 301 -13.03 4.06 11.24
CA CYS A 301 -14.34 3.67 11.77
C CYS A 301 -15.31 4.86 11.93
N LEU A 302 -14.77 6.06 12.21
CA LEU A 302 -15.56 7.24 12.57
C LEU A 302 -16.63 7.62 11.53
N PRO A 303 -16.37 7.67 10.20
CA PRO A 303 -17.41 8.06 9.24
C PRO A 303 -18.66 7.18 9.33
N LEU A 304 -18.49 5.86 9.44
CA LEU A 304 -19.61 4.92 9.59
C LEU A 304 -20.28 5.10 10.95
N HIS A 305 -19.50 5.19 12.03
CA HIS A 305 -20.03 5.39 13.38
C HIS A 305 -20.89 6.66 13.49
N LEU A 306 -20.42 7.78 12.93
CA LEU A 306 -21.14 9.05 12.90
C LEU A 306 -22.44 8.95 12.10
N ALA A 307 -22.42 8.26 10.96
CA ALA A 307 -23.61 8.01 10.16
C ALA A 307 -24.65 7.18 10.94
N LEU A 308 -24.20 6.15 11.68
CA LEU A 308 -25.07 5.31 12.51
C LEU A 308 -25.66 6.10 13.69
N LEU A 309 -24.87 6.90 14.40
CA LEU A 309 -25.36 7.78 15.47
C LEU A 309 -26.40 8.77 14.95
N TYR A 310 -26.18 9.33 13.76
CA TYR A 310 -27.14 10.22 13.10
C TYR A 310 -28.45 9.49 12.76
N GLN A 311 -28.34 8.33 12.12
CA GLN A 311 -29.49 7.52 11.68
C GLN A 311 -30.35 7.04 12.86
N LEU A 312 -29.72 6.71 14.00
CA LEU A 312 -30.39 6.27 15.23
C LEU A 312 -30.78 7.44 16.14
N HIS A 313 -30.57 8.69 15.73
CA HIS A 313 -30.89 9.90 16.49
C HIS A 313 -30.19 10.00 17.87
N HIS A 314 -28.98 9.44 18.01
CA HIS A 314 -28.16 9.51 19.21
C HIS A 314 -27.42 10.86 19.34
N THR A 315 -28.19 11.95 19.42
CA THR A 315 -27.67 13.34 19.37
C THR A 315 -26.74 13.69 20.54
N THR A 316 -26.97 13.14 21.72
CA THR A 316 -26.12 13.35 22.91
C THR A 316 -24.75 12.71 22.76
N ALA A 317 -24.69 11.48 22.25
CA ALA A 317 -23.43 10.79 21.96
C ALA A 317 -22.65 11.54 20.86
N LEU A 318 -23.35 11.97 19.81
CA LEU A 318 -22.78 12.74 18.72
C LEU A 318 -22.23 14.11 19.19
N PHE A 319 -22.92 14.78 20.11
CA PHE A 319 -22.42 16.00 20.75
C PHE A 319 -21.12 15.76 21.52
N ALA A 320 -21.09 14.73 22.39
CA ALA A 320 -19.92 14.41 23.20
C ALA A 320 -18.70 14.08 22.32
N LEU A 321 -18.89 13.19 21.33
CA LEU A 321 -17.83 12.78 20.42
C LEU A 321 -17.30 13.94 19.57
N SER A 322 -18.20 14.78 19.03
CA SER A 322 -17.80 15.91 18.19
C SER A 322 -17.01 16.98 18.96
N HIS A 323 -17.32 17.22 20.24
CA HIS A 323 -16.56 18.16 21.08
C HIS A 323 -15.21 17.57 21.48
N ASP A 324 -15.17 16.31 21.89
CA ASP A 324 -13.93 15.63 22.24
C ASP A 324 -12.94 15.62 21.05
N LEU A 325 -13.41 15.26 19.85
CA LEU A 325 -12.58 15.29 18.64
C LEU A 325 -12.11 16.70 18.28
N ALA A 326 -12.94 17.72 18.47
CA ALA A 326 -12.56 19.11 18.18
C ALA A 326 -11.45 19.62 19.12
N ASP A 327 -11.50 19.22 20.39
CA ASP A 327 -10.50 19.59 21.40
C ASP A 327 -9.20 18.80 21.24
N THR A 328 -9.28 17.52 20.88
CA THR A 328 -8.14 16.60 20.84
C THR A 328 -7.49 16.46 19.46
N HIS A 329 -8.27 16.49 18.37
CA HIS A 329 -7.82 16.22 16.99
C HIS A 329 -8.32 17.25 15.97
N PRO A 330 -8.02 18.56 16.13
CA PRO A 330 -8.51 19.59 15.23
C PRO A 330 -7.93 19.53 13.81
N LEU A 331 -6.81 18.81 13.63
CA LEU A 331 -6.14 18.62 12.34
C LEU A 331 -6.68 17.44 11.52
N GLU A 332 -7.54 16.61 12.12
CA GLU A 332 -8.14 15.47 11.44
C GLU A 332 -9.42 15.87 10.70
N PRO A 333 -9.60 15.50 9.41
CA PRO A 333 -10.81 15.83 8.66
C PRO A 333 -12.10 15.25 9.29
N CYS A 334 -12.01 14.02 9.82
CA CYS A 334 -13.13 13.33 10.50
C CYS A 334 -13.72 14.14 11.66
N THR A 335 -12.92 14.95 12.33
CA THR A 335 -13.37 15.82 13.42
C THR A 335 -14.43 16.79 12.95
N TRP A 336 -14.20 17.43 11.80
CA TRP A 336 -15.13 18.41 11.24
C TRP A 336 -16.34 17.76 10.57
N LEU A 337 -16.18 16.51 10.08
CA LEU A 337 -17.31 15.67 9.73
C LEU A 337 -18.21 15.45 10.96
N ALA A 338 -17.65 15.08 12.12
CA ALA A 338 -18.43 14.85 13.34
C ALA A 338 -19.19 16.11 13.80
N VAL A 339 -18.52 17.26 13.83
CA VAL A 339 -19.15 18.56 14.17
C VAL A 339 -20.28 18.90 13.18
N GLY A 340 -20.03 18.70 11.87
CA GLY A 340 -21.03 18.91 10.83
C GLY A 340 -22.25 18.00 11.00
N THR A 341 -22.05 16.72 11.27
CA THR A 341 -23.11 15.73 11.50
C THR A 341 -23.92 16.07 12.75
N TYR A 342 -23.29 16.55 13.82
CA TYR A 342 -23.99 17.06 15.01
C TYR A 342 -24.92 18.23 14.66
N TYR A 343 -24.42 19.25 13.97
CA TYR A 343 -25.25 20.39 13.58
C TYR A 343 -26.37 20.01 12.60
N LEU A 344 -26.12 19.03 11.73
CA LEU A 344 -27.15 18.46 10.87
C LEU A 344 -28.25 17.79 11.71
N SER A 345 -27.88 16.97 12.71
CA SER A 345 -28.85 16.29 13.60
C SER A 345 -29.71 17.27 14.42
N THR A 346 -29.19 18.47 14.70
CA THR A 346 -29.89 19.54 15.42
C THR A 346 -30.58 20.54 14.48
N SER A 347 -30.66 20.23 13.18
CA SER A 347 -31.28 21.08 12.15
C SER A 347 -30.65 22.47 11.96
N ARG A 348 -29.38 22.64 12.37
CA ARG A 348 -28.57 23.86 12.16
C ARG A 348 -27.81 23.77 10.83
N ILE A 349 -28.56 23.91 9.75
CA ILE A 349 -28.10 23.64 8.37
C ILE A 349 -26.94 24.56 7.92
N PRO A 350 -26.94 25.89 8.20
CA PRO A 350 -25.83 26.76 7.79
C PRO A 350 -24.50 26.36 8.44
N GLU A 351 -24.52 26.04 9.72
CA GLU A 351 -23.34 25.61 10.49
C GLU A 351 -22.86 24.24 10.00
N ALA A 352 -23.77 23.28 9.85
CA ALA A 352 -23.46 21.97 9.31
C ALA A 352 -22.72 22.07 7.97
N ARG A 353 -23.25 22.90 7.05
CA ARG A 353 -22.62 23.14 5.74
C ARG A 353 -21.22 23.73 5.87
N SER A 354 -21.01 24.68 6.77
CA SER A 354 -19.69 25.27 7.00
C SER A 354 -18.67 24.23 7.46
N TYR A 355 -19.07 23.33 8.35
CA TYR A 355 -18.16 22.29 8.87
C TYR A 355 -17.92 21.16 7.87
N PHE A 356 -18.93 20.74 7.10
CA PHE A 356 -18.72 19.80 5.99
C PHE A 356 -17.79 20.39 4.93
N SER A 357 -17.93 21.68 4.58
CA SER A 357 -16.99 22.35 3.68
C SER A 357 -15.59 22.41 4.25
N LYS A 358 -15.43 22.56 5.58
CA LYS A 358 -14.12 22.52 6.22
C LYS A 358 -13.50 21.12 6.12
N ALA A 359 -14.27 20.07 6.40
CA ALA A 359 -13.82 18.68 6.27
C ALA A 359 -13.35 18.38 4.84
N SER A 360 -14.13 18.74 3.83
CA SER A 360 -13.81 18.49 2.42
C SER A 360 -12.63 19.30 1.88
N LEU A 361 -12.39 20.50 2.44
CA LEU A 361 -11.18 21.29 2.14
C LEU A 361 -9.91 20.64 2.70
N MET A 362 -10.02 19.94 3.83
CA MET A 362 -8.89 19.24 4.45
C MET A 362 -8.60 17.91 3.75
N ASP A 363 -9.63 17.13 3.48
CA ASP A 363 -9.54 15.92 2.65
C ASP A 363 -10.76 15.84 1.71
N PRO A 364 -10.55 15.94 0.38
CA PRO A 364 -11.61 15.85 -0.62
C PRO A 364 -12.50 14.61 -0.54
N HIS A 365 -12.04 13.52 0.10
CA HIS A 365 -12.86 12.31 0.32
C HIS A 365 -14.04 12.54 1.26
N PHE A 366 -14.01 13.61 2.06
CA PHE A 366 -15.13 14.04 2.92
C PHE A 366 -16.06 15.03 2.21
N GLY A 367 -15.89 15.22 0.90
CA GLY A 367 -16.81 15.96 0.05
C GLY A 367 -18.17 15.23 -0.12
N PRO A 368 -19.25 15.99 -0.37
CA PRO A 368 -20.59 15.44 -0.60
C PRO A 368 -20.75 14.69 -1.92
#